data_AF-K7A4G8-F1
#
_entry.id   AF-K7A4G8-F1
#
_cell.length_a   1.000
_cell.length_b   1.000
_cell.length_c   1.000
_cell.angle_alpha   90.00
_cell.angle_beta   90.00
_cell.angle_gamma   90.00
#
_symmetry.space_group_name_H-M   'P 1'
#
loop_
_entity.id
_entity.type
_entity.pdbx_description
1 polymer ?
#
loop_
_entity_poly.entity_id
_entity_poly.type
_entity_poly.pdbx_seq_one_letter_code
_entity_poly.pdbx_strand_id
1 'polypeptide(L)'
;MLITYQRFTRGQASKLEMEEANKQFVDVIRGLGLGVLAILPFSPITLPFVVKLGEKIGVNVLPSAFMLGLKEDEIIDIQQEIEVIVESDIVAHPNDDNL
;
A
#
# COMPACT_ATOMS: atom_id res chain seq x y z
N MET A 1 4.44 -3.12 -29.00
CA MET A 1 4.69 -4.13 -27.94
C MET A 1 3.66 -5.28 -27.89
N LEU A 2 2.42 -5.11 -27.37
CA LEU A 2 1.53 -6.26 -27.05
C LEU A 2 1.15 -7.16 -28.23
N ILE A 3 0.88 -6.58 -29.40
CA ILE A 3 0.62 -7.32 -30.65
C ILE A 3 1.79 -8.25 -30.98
N THR A 4 3.02 -7.83 -30.69
CA THR A 4 4.22 -8.62 -30.95
C THR A 4 4.28 -9.85 -30.05
N TYR A 5 3.90 -9.74 -28.78
CA TYR A 5 3.77 -10.91 -27.89
C TYR A 5 2.64 -11.85 -28.31
N GLN A 6 1.52 -11.31 -28.80
CA GLN A 6 0.44 -12.13 -29.37
C GLN A 6 0.92 -12.91 -30.60
N ARG A 7 1.76 -12.30 -31.44
CA ARG A 7 2.40 -12.98 -32.58
C ARG A 7 3.46 -13.99 -32.13
N PHE A 8 4.18 -13.71 -31.04
CA PHE A 8 5.16 -14.62 -30.46
C PHE A 8 4.52 -15.94 -30.02
N THR A 9 3.34 -15.92 -29.38
CA THR A 9 2.62 -17.15 -29.00
C THR A 9 2.14 -17.98 -30.21
N ARG A 10 2.08 -17.36 -31.39
CA ARG A 10 1.77 -18.03 -32.67
C ARG A 10 3.02 -18.42 -33.46
N GLY A 11 4.22 -18.20 -32.92
CA GLY A 11 5.50 -18.43 -33.62
C GLY A 11 5.77 -17.46 -34.76
N GLN A 12 5.07 -16.32 -34.80
CA GLN A 12 5.08 -15.35 -35.91
C GLN A 12 5.88 -14.07 -35.63
N ALA A 13 6.56 -13.99 -34.47
CA ALA A 13 7.39 -12.85 -34.11
C ALA A 13 8.87 -13.17 -34.32
N SER A 14 9.59 -12.26 -34.97
CA SER A 14 11.03 -12.35 -35.12
C SER A 14 11.76 -11.97 -33.82
N LYS A 15 13.05 -12.35 -33.72
CA LYS A 15 13.90 -12.00 -32.57
C LYS A 15 14.03 -10.48 -32.40
N LEU A 16 14.19 -9.74 -33.49
CA LEU A 16 14.35 -8.29 -33.47
C LEU A 16 13.05 -7.59 -33.04
N GLU A 17 11.89 -8.08 -33.50
CA GLU A 17 10.58 -7.62 -33.02
C GLU A 17 10.39 -7.89 -31.51
N MET A 18 10.89 -9.02 -31.00
CA MET A 18 10.88 -9.31 -29.55
C MET A 18 11.80 -8.41 -28.75
N GLU A 19 13.00 -8.14 -29.24
CA GLU A 19 13.94 -7.24 -28.57
C GLU A 19 13.36 -5.84 -28.39
N GLU A 20 12.74 -5.29 -29.44
CA GLU A 20 12.09 -3.98 -29.40
C GLU A 20 10.83 -3.99 -28.51
N ALA A 21 10.02 -5.06 -28.57
CA ALA A 21 8.85 -5.21 -27.70
C ALA A 21 9.25 -5.30 -26.21
N ASN A 22 10.33 -6.01 -25.90
CA ASN A 22 10.86 -6.13 -24.54
C ASN A 22 11.35 -4.77 -24.02
N LYS A 23 12.06 -4.00 -24.85
CA LYS A 23 12.51 -2.65 -24.49
C LYS A 23 11.33 -1.75 -24.11
N GLN A 24 10.27 -1.72 -24.92
CA GLN A 24 9.05 -0.96 -24.65
C GLN A 24 8.31 -1.47 -23.40
N PHE A 25 8.31 -2.78 -23.15
CA PHE A 25 7.70 -3.37 -21.96
C PHE A 25 8.42 -2.97 -20.67
N VAL A 26 9.76 -2.93 -20.71
CA VAL A 26 10.58 -2.46 -19.58
C VAL A 26 10.22 -1.00 -19.24
N ASP A 27 9.97 -0.15 -20.23
CA ASP A 27 9.57 1.23 -19.97
C ASP A 27 8.17 1.34 -19.33
N VAL A 28 7.24 0.44 -19.68
CA VAL A 28 5.94 0.33 -18.97
C VAL A 28 6.14 -0.11 -17.52
N ILE A 29 6.97 -1.13 -17.26
CA ILE A 29 7.30 -1.59 -15.90
C ILE A 29 7.96 -0.46 -15.09
N ARG A 30 8.90 0.27 -15.68
CA ARG A 30 9.56 1.44 -15.06
C ARG A 30 8.55 2.54 -14.74
N GLY A 31 7.65 2.84 -15.67
CA GLY A 31 6.58 3.83 -15.48
C GLY A 31 5.58 3.42 -14.41
N LEU A 32 5.23 2.13 -14.33
CA LEU A 32 4.39 1.57 -13.25
C LEU A 32 5.10 1.62 -11.90
N GLY A 33 6.40 1.28 -11.84
CA GLY A 33 7.20 1.37 -10.62
C GLY A 33 7.29 2.79 -10.09
N LEU A 34 7.55 3.77 -10.96
CA LEU A 34 7.47 5.19 -10.59
C LEU A 34 6.05 5.61 -10.21
N GLY A 35 5.04 5.17 -10.96
CA GLY A 35 3.64 5.53 -10.75
C GLY A 35 3.06 5.02 -9.43
N VAL A 36 3.34 3.76 -9.06
CA VAL A 36 2.93 3.18 -7.77
C VAL A 36 3.59 3.92 -6.59
N LEU A 37 4.88 4.26 -6.71
CA LEU A 37 5.59 5.04 -5.70
C LEU A 37 5.14 6.51 -5.65
N ALA A 38 4.72 7.08 -6.78
CA ALA A 38 4.22 8.45 -6.86
C ALA A 38 2.76 8.59 -6.38
N ILE A 39 1.95 7.53 -6.49
CA ILE A 39 0.52 7.53 -6.14
C ILE A 39 0.28 7.21 -4.66
N LEU A 40 1.20 6.55 -3.95
CA LEU A 40 0.95 6.09 -2.57
C LEU A 40 1.61 6.97 -1.48
N PRO A 41 0.87 7.90 -0.86
CA PRO A 41 0.76 7.94 0.59
C PRO A 41 -0.09 6.72 1.06
N PHE A 42 -0.12 6.36 2.36
CA PHE A 42 -0.97 5.30 2.98
C PHE A 42 -0.35 3.89 3.17
N SER A 43 0.39 3.78 4.28
CA SER A 43 0.81 2.56 4.99
C SER A 43 -0.31 1.62 5.51
N PRO A 44 -1.58 2.02 5.80
CA PRO A 44 -2.49 1.13 6.53
C PRO A 44 -2.97 -0.13 5.79
N ILE A 45 -3.11 -0.10 4.46
CA ILE A 45 -3.69 -1.23 3.69
C ILE A 45 -2.65 -1.90 2.79
N THR A 46 -1.77 -1.12 2.17
CA THR A 46 -0.80 -1.63 1.20
C THR A 46 0.21 -2.57 1.85
N LEU A 47 0.74 -2.19 3.02
CA LEU A 47 1.70 -3.00 3.76
C LEU A 47 1.12 -4.37 4.15
N PRO A 48 -0.05 -4.48 4.83
CA PRO A 48 -0.61 -5.79 5.16
C PRO A 48 -0.99 -6.62 3.94
N PHE A 49 -1.38 -6.00 2.81
CA PHE A 49 -1.64 -6.73 1.57
C PHE A 49 -0.37 -7.37 0.99
N VAL A 50 0.73 -6.61 0.90
CA VAL A 50 2.01 -7.11 0.39
C VAL A 50 2.61 -8.19 1.30
N VAL A 51 2.53 -8.00 2.63
CA VAL A 51 2.96 -9.00 3.62
C VAL A 51 2.20 -10.31 3.43
N LYS A 52 0.86 -10.27 3.35
CA LYS A 52 0.05 -11.47 3.13
C LYS A 52 0.35 -12.18 1.82
N LEU A 53 0.64 -11.42 0.76
CA LEU A 53 1.01 -11.99 -0.53
C LEU A 53 2.37 -12.69 -0.46
N GLY A 54 3.36 -12.06 0.18
CA GLY A 54 4.67 -12.64 0.46
C GLY A 54 4.58 -13.94 1.25
N GLU A 55 3.83 -13.94 2.35
CA GLU A 55 3.59 -15.13 3.17
C GLU A 55 2.96 -16.28 2.36
N LYS A 56 1.98 -15.97 1.50
CA LYS A 56 1.33 -16.98 0.64
C LYS A 56 2.28 -17.64 -0.35
N ILE A 57 3.32 -16.93 -0.79
CA ILE A 57 4.36 -17.47 -1.68
C ILE A 57 5.61 -17.94 -0.92
N GLY A 58 5.57 -17.96 0.41
CA GLY A 58 6.64 -18.47 1.28
C GLY A 58 7.81 -17.51 1.49
N VAL A 59 7.64 -16.21 1.23
CA VAL A 59 8.70 -15.19 1.32
C VAL A 59 8.33 -14.16 2.39
N ASN A 60 9.21 -13.98 3.39
CA ASN A 60 9.08 -12.86 4.32
C ASN A 60 9.56 -11.58 3.64
N VAL A 61 8.61 -10.70 3.33
CA VAL A 61 8.85 -9.41 2.66
C VAL A 61 9.01 -8.25 3.64
N LEU A 62 8.80 -8.48 4.95
CA LEU A 62 8.95 -7.46 5.98
C LEU A 62 10.45 -7.26 6.30
N PRO A 63 11.02 -6.05 6.10
CA PRO A 63 12.42 -5.82 6.41
C PRO A 63 12.67 -5.88 7.92
N SER A 64 13.82 -6.39 8.36
CA SER A 64 14.15 -6.54 9.78
C SER A 64 14.11 -5.24 10.57
N ALA A 65 14.36 -4.09 9.92
CA ALA A 65 14.23 -2.77 10.53
C ALA A 65 12.79 -2.46 11.02
N PHE A 66 11.77 -3.09 10.43
CA PHE A 66 10.38 -2.95 10.83
C PHE A 66 10.01 -3.89 11.99
N MET A 67 10.83 -4.90 12.28
CA MET A 67 10.69 -5.75 13.48
C MET A 67 11.03 -4.99 14.77
N LEU A 68 11.62 -3.78 14.66
CA LEU A 68 11.99 -2.94 15.79
C LEU A 68 10.79 -2.22 16.44
N GLY A 69 9.63 -2.22 15.76
CA GLY A 69 8.43 -1.45 16.14
C GLY A 69 7.21 -2.27 16.55
N LEU A 70 7.30 -3.60 16.72
CA LEU A 70 6.19 -4.40 17.27
C LEU A 70 6.11 -4.28 18.81
N LYS A 71 6.47 -3.12 19.36
CA LYS A 71 6.22 -2.80 20.76
C LYS A 71 4.84 -2.15 20.83
N GLU A 72 3.96 -2.84 21.53
CA GLU A 72 2.51 -2.69 21.59
C GLU A 72 2.04 -1.36 22.21
N ASP A 73 2.48 -0.17 21.76
CA ASP A 73 2.23 1.05 22.55
C ASP A 73 1.59 2.26 21.81
N GLU A 74 1.39 2.24 20.49
CA GLU A 74 0.81 3.42 19.76
C GLU A 74 -0.66 3.28 19.29
N ILE A 75 -1.40 2.26 19.76
CA ILE A 75 -2.86 2.17 19.51
C ILE A 75 -3.67 2.98 20.55
N ILE A 76 -3.03 3.49 21.62
CA ILE A 76 -3.74 4.07 22.78
C ILE A 76 -4.02 5.59 22.64
N ASP A 77 -3.23 6.36 21.88
CA ASP A 77 -3.30 7.83 21.97
C ASP A 77 -4.52 8.49 21.28
N ILE A 78 -5.16 7.85 20.30
CA ILE A 78 -6.33 8.47 19.63
C ILE A 78 -7.61 8.33 20.47
N GLN A 79 -7.71 7.31 21.32
CA GLN A 79 -8.90 7.10 22.16
C GLN A 79 -8.89 7.98 23.41
N GLN A 80 -7.71 8.27 23.99
CA GLN A 80 -7.61 9.15 25.15
C GLN A 80 -7.93 10.61 24.80
N GLU A 81 -7.53 11.09 23.61
CA GLU A 81 -7.87 12.45 23.17
C GLU A 81 -9.38 12.60 22.95
N ILE A 82 -10.06 11.56 22.43
CA ILE A 82 -11.52 11.58 22.24
C ILE A 82 -12.26 11.52 23.58
N GLU A 83 -11.82 10.71 24.55
CA GLU A 83 -12.46 10.62 25.88
C GLU A 83 -12.27 11.93 26.69
N VAL A 84 -11.09 12.54 26.63
CA VAL A 84 -10.80 13.85 27.26
C VAL A 84 -11.66 14.96 26.65
N ILE A 85 -11.86 14.96 25.33
CA ILE A 85 -12.73 15.94 24.67
C ILE A 85 -14.20 15.72 25.07
N VAL A 86 -14.67 14.47 25.12
CA VAL A 86 -16.05 14.15 25.51
C VAL A 86 -16.34 14.55 26.95
N GLU A 87 -15.43 14.31 27.91
CA GLU A 87 -15.63 14.73 29.30
C GLU A 87 -15.58 16.27 29.45
N SER A 88 -14.78 16.96 28.64
CA SER A 88 -14.72 18.43 28.65
C SER A 88 -16.00 19.10 28.11
N ASP A 89 -16.65 18.51 27.10
CA ASP A 89 -17.92 19.02 26.55
C ASP A 89 -19.11 18.77 27.49
N ILE A 90 -19.09 17.67 28.28
CA ILE A 90 -20.14 17.35 29.25
C ILE A 90 -20.09 18.28 30.47
N VAL A 91 -18.90 18.78 30.85
CA VAL A 91 -18.73 19.71 31.99
C VAL A 91 -19.01 21.17 31.59
N ALA A 92 -18.90 21.53 30.31
CA ALA A 92 -19.07 22.91 29.83
C ALA A 92 -20.53 23.35 29.61
N HIS A 93 -21.47 22.41 29.55
CA HIS A 93 -22.91 22.70 29.53
C HIS A 93 -23.65 21.99 30.67
N PRO A 94 -23.85 22.65 31.83
CA PRO A 94 -24.84 22.14 32.78
C PRO A 94 -26.20 22.24 32.08
N ASN A 95 -26.93 21.12 32.09
CA ASN A 95 -28.35 21.11 31.72
C ASN A 95 -29.07 22.18 32.55
N ASP A 96 -29.43 23.29 31.91
CA ASP A 96 -30.43 24.24 32.40
C ASP A 96 -31.83 23.61 32.22
N ASP A 97 -32.03 22.45 32.84
CA ASP A 97 -33.34 21.83 33.03
C ASP A 97 -33.71 22.01 34.49
N ASN A 98 -34.18 23.22 34.83
CA ASN A 98 -35.17 23.50 35.88
C ASN A 98 -35.48 25.01 35.94
N LEU A 99 -36.42 25.47 35.11
CA LEU A 99 -37.47 26.42 35.50
C LEU A 99 -38.68 26.36 34.55
#